data_AF-A0A429AGM5-F1
#
_entry.id   AF-A0A429AGM5-F1
#
_cell.length_a   1.000
_cell.length_b   1.000
_cell.length_c   1.000
_cell.angle_alpha   90.00
_cell.angle_beta   90.00
_cell.angle_gamma   90.00
#
_symmetry.space_group_name_H-M   'P 1'
#
loop_
_entity.id
_entity.type
_entity.pdbx_description
1 polymer ?
#
loop_
_entity_poly.entity_id
_entity_poly.type
_entity_poly.pdbx_seq_one_letter_code
_entity_poly.pdbx_strand_id
1 'polypeptide(L)'
;MRGGRGHTRDCPALATDDVLRQCARPGCGRAKPDREPGKGGRPSKYCCKLCGNEASRAADSAHADRQTAVQERDAALHAQREALNAQHTAEEHRDRIHAEARADAERLGVQIGNLTTRLNDEQLVTTRQAEQLSGLAADLSRAQALAEERAAALAERALALVERDRQLDQADAAAEQARAETRAARDTLSDSRRRFEEERDQLRTQHDQARLGQATAETRLEMAERELRILRHQLAAAQAATGLVVPPLADVEGRPGVRLPGGAFDAVTLRDGVVVLHHAEGAIPLGDASQSPAQARALSAALQAALAPPPA
;
A
#
# COMPACT_ATOMS: atom_id res chain seq x y z
N MET A 1 -127.33 -58.94 46.16
CA MET A 1 -128.77 -59.01 46.46
C MET A 1 -129.04 -58.71 47.93
N ARG A 2 -129.70 -57.59 48.21
CA ARG A 2 -130.69 -57.34 49.29
C ARG A 2 -131.32 -55.98 48.96
N GLY A 3 -132.39 -56.02 48.15
CA GLY A 3 -133.15 -54.84 47.75
C GLY A 3 -134.07 -54.38 48.87
N GLY A 4 -133.78 -53.23 49.47
CA GLY A 4 -134.68 -52.52 50.37
C GLY A 4 -135.76 -51.78 49.58
N ARG A 5 -137.01 -51.91 50.02
CA ARG A 5 -138.22 -51.23 49.50
C ARG A 5 -137.92 -49.80 49.03
N GLY A 6 -138.20 -49.54 47.76
CA GLY A 6 -138.20 -48.20 47.18
C GLY A 6 -139.25 -47.34 47.89
N HIS A 7 -138.78 -46.51 48.82
CA HIS A 7 -139.55 -45.36 49.27
C HIS A 7 -139.60 -44.38 48.08
N THR A 8 -140.81 -44.03 47.65
CA THR A 8 -141.04 -42.90 46.76
C THR A 8 -140.32 -41.68 47.33
N ARG A 9 -139.58 -40.95 46.47
CA ARG A 9 -138.71 -39.82 46.83
C ARG A 9 -139.48 -38.59 47.36
N ASP A 10 -140.78 -38.72 47.60
CA ASP A 10 -141.64 -37.64 48.02
C ASP A 10 -141.65 -37.52 49.54
N CYS A 11 -141.19 -36.37 50.03
CA CYS A 11 -141.28 -36.04 51.44
C CYS A 11 -142.76 -36.02 51.85
N PRO A 12 -143.19 -36.69 52.93
CA PRO A 12 -144.62 -36.84 53.26
C PRO A 12 -145.25 -35.59 53.90
N ALA A 13 -144.49 -34.52 54.15
CA ALA A 13 -144.98 -33.32 54.83
C ALA A 13 -145.67 -32.32 53.88
N LEU A 14 -146.66 -31.55 54.36
CA LEU A 14 -147.40 -30.58 53.54
C LEU A 14 -146.54 -29.34 53.22
N ALA A 15 -146.76 -28.70 52.07
CA ALA A 15 -146.12 -27.43 51.73
C ALA A 15 -146.57 -26.33 52.71
N THR A 16 -145.69 -25.37 53.01
CA THR A 16 -146.04 -24.20 53.83
C THR A 16 -145.25 -22.98 53.35
N ASP A 17 -145.90 -21.81 53.36
CA ASP A 17 -145.26 -20.52 53.06
C ASP A 17 -144.69 -19.85 54.33
N ASP A 18 -144.93 -20.43 55.51
CA ASP A 18 -144.36 -19.94 56.77
C ASP A 18 -142.88 -20.35 56.90
N VAL A 19 -142.00 -19.38 56.66
CA VAL A 19 -140.53 -19.53 56.68
C VAL A 19 -140.00 -20.10 58.01
N LEU A 20 -140.66 -19.84 59.14
CA LEU A 20 -140.22 -20.36 60.44
C LEU A 20 -140.58 -21.86 60.60
N ARG A 21 -141.68 -22.28 59.99
CA ARG A 21 -142.16 -23.67 59.98
C ARG A 21 -141.61 -24.50 58.82
N GLN A 22 -141.01 -23.89 57.80
CA GLN A 22 -140.38 -24.61 56.69
C GLN A 22 -139.19 -25.47 57.11
N CYS A 23 -139.07 -26.65 56.51
CA CYS A 23 -137.94 -27.55 56.65
C CYS A 23 -136.62 -26.85 56.30
N ALA A 24 -135.59 -27.00 57.14
CA ALA A 24 -134.28 -26.36 56.92
C ALA A 24 -133.44 -26.98 55.78
N ARG A 25 -134.01 -27.89 54.97
CA ARG A 25 -133.32 -28.45 53.80
C ARG A 25 -133.44 -27.46 52.63
N PRO A 26 -132.33 -27.02 52.01
CA PRO A 26 -132.39 -26.19 50.80
C PRO A 26 -133.29 -26.82 49.73
N GLY A 27 -134.25 -26.05 49.21
CA GLY A 27 -135.22 -26.51 48.20
C GLY A 27 -136.43 -27.31 48.73
N CYS A 28 -136.60 -27.47 50.06
CA CYS A 28 -137.76 -28.15 50.65
C CYS A 28 -138.72 -27.16 51.34
N GLY A 29 -139.77 -26.72 50.63
CA GLY A 29 -140.80 -25.82 51.16
C GLY A 29 -141.86 -26.48 52.06
N ARG A 30 -141.56 -27.64 52.67
CA ARG A 30 -142.55 -28.41 53.46
C ARG A 30 -142.47 -28.09 54.95
N ALA A 31 -143.61 -28.12 55.64
CA ALA A 31 -143.73 -27.81 57.06
C ALA A 31 -143.03 -28.85 57.92
N LYS A 32 -142.33 -28.40 58.95
CA LYS A 32 -141.90 -29.24 60.08
C LYS A 32 -143.16 -29.77 60.79
N PRO A 33 -143.15 -31.03 61.26
CA PRO A 33 -144.27 -31.54 62.04
C PRO A 33 -144.46 -30.67 63.29
N ASP A 34 -145.66 -30.13 63.45
CA ASP A 34 -146.06 -29.43 64.66
C ASP A 34 -145.95 -30.39 65.84
N ARG A 35 -145.30 -29.92 66.90
CA ARG A 35 -145.09 -30.74 68.08
C ARG A 35 -146.25 -30.53 69.05
N GLU A 36 -146.81 -31.63 69.54
CA GLU A 36 -147.75 -31.60 70.64
C GLU A 36 -147.08 -30.96 71.89
N PRO A 37 -147.74 -29.99 72.54
CA PRO A 37 -147.20 -29.34 73.73
C PRO A 37 -146.96 -30.36 74.85
N GLY A 38 -145.73 -30.45 75.36
CA GLY A 38 -145.38 -31.28 76.54
C GLY A 38 -144.21 -32.28 76.39
N LYS A 39 -143.70 -32.54 75.17
CA LYS A 39 -142.56 -33.47 74.95
C LYS A 39 -141.24 -32.70 74.79
N GLY A 40 -140.48 -32.57 75.88
CA GLY A 40 -139.26 -31.74 76.04
C GLY A 40 -138.00 -32.15 75.27
N GLY A 41 -138.10 -32.47 73.97
CA GLY A 41 -136.92 -32.62 73.10
C GLY A 41 -136.57 -31.33 72.35
N ARG A 42 -135.37 -31.24 71.78
CA ARG A 42 -135.04 -30.13 70.84
C ARG A 42 -136.02 -30.13 69.66
N PRO A 43 -136.49 -28.95 69.18
CA PRO A 43 -137.35 -28.86 68.01
C PRO A 43 -136.67 -29.47 66.77
N SER A 44 -137.43 -30.21 65.96
CA SER A 44 -136.87 -30.83 64.74
C SER A 44 -136.57 -29.74 63.70
N LYS A 45 -135.34 -29.68 63.22
CA LYS A 45 -134.94 -28.76 62.15
C LYS A 45 -135.50 -29.18 60.77
N TYR A 46 -135.89 -30.44 60.62
CA TYR A 46 -136.31 -31.03 59.35
C TYR A 46 -137.70 -31.64 59.45
N CYS A 47 -138.46 -31.64 58.36
CA CYS A 47 -139.83 -32.15 58.32
C CYS A 47 -139.92 -33.69 58.37
N CYS A 48 -138.85 -34.40 58.00
CA CYS A 48 -138.76 -35.85 58.12
C CYS A 48 -137.30 -36.33 58.23
N LYS A 49 -137.09 -37.62 58.55
CA LYS A 49 -135.76 -38.24 58.67
C LYS A 49 -134.98 -38.24 57.35
N LEU A 50 -135.66 -38.36 56.20
CA LEU A 50 -135.04 -38.28 54.87
C LEU A 50 -134.41 -36.90 54.64
N CYS A 51 -135.14 -35.82 54.91
CA CYS A 51 -134.63 -34.45 54.77
C CYS A 51 -133.46 -34.16 55.72
N GLY A 52 -133.48 -34.70 56.95
CA GLY A 52 -132.35 -34.60 57.87
C GLY A 52 -131.11 -35.36 57.38
N ASN A 53 -131.27 -36.57 56.85
CA ASN A 53 -130.17 -37.35 56.28
C ASN A 53 -129.59 -36.71 55.01
N GLU A 54 -130.44 -36.15 54.14
CA GLU A 54 -129.97 -35.43 52.94
C GLU A 54 -129.26 -34.13 53.29
N ALA A 55 -129.74 -33.39 54.29
CA ALA A 55 -129.05 -32.19 54.78
C ALA A 55 -127.70 -32.53 55.43
N SER A 56 -127.60 -33.64 56.18
CA SER A 56 -126.32 -34.14 56.69
C SER A 56 -125.38 -34.52 55.54
N ARG A 57 -125.84 -35.30 54.56
CA ARG A 57 -125.04 -35.66 53.38
C ARG A 57 -124.58 -34.44 52.58
N ALA A 58 -125.43 -33.41 52.45
CA ALA A 58 -125.07 -32.17 51.78
C ALA A 58 -124.02 -31.38 52.58
N ALA A 59 -124.12 -31.35 53.91
CA ALA A 59 -123.12 -30.73 54.78
C ALA A 59 -121.78 -31.50 54.73
N ASP A 60 -121.82 -32.83 54.78
CA ASP A 60 -120.65 -33.70 54.65
C ASP A 60 -120.00 -33.55 53.27
N SER A 61 -120.80 -33.48 52.19
CA SER A 61 -120.32 -33.18 50.84
C SER A 61 -119.66 -31.80 50.76
N ALA A 62 -120.29 -30.74 51.30
CA ALA A 62 -119.70 -29.41 51.31
C ALA A 62 -118.43 -29.31 52.17
N HIS A 63 -118.33 -30.11 53.24
CA HIS A 63 -117.09 -30.25 54.00
C HIS A 63 -116.01 -30.99 53.21
N ALA A 64 -116.35 -32.07 52.51
CA ALA A 64 -115.43 -32.78 51.62
C ALA A 64 -114.95 -31.87 50.49
N ASP A 65 -115.85 -31.14 49.82
CA ASP A 65 -115.51 -30.20 48.74
C ASP A 65 -114.57 -29.08 49.25
N ARG A 66 -114.81 -28.55 50.46
CA ARG A 66 -113.89 -27.59 51.09
C ARG A 66 -112.53 -28.20 51.41
N GLN A 67 -112.49 -29.43 51.91
CA GLN A 67 -111.22 -30.12 52.18
C GLN A 67 -110.45 -30.35 50.88
N THR A 68 -111.12 -30.78 49.81
CA THR A 68 -110.53 -30.92 48.48
C THR A 68 -110.00 -29.57 47.97
N ALA A 69 -110.79 -28.50 48.04
CA ALA A 69 -110.34 -27.17 47.60
C ALA A 69 -109.15 -26.64 48.41
N VAL A 70 -109.09 -26.93 49.72
CA VAL A 70 -107.92 -26.59 50.55
C VAL A 70 -106.71 -27.43 50.14
N GLN A 71 -106.87 -28.73 49.92
CA GLN A 71 -105.79 -29.61 49.46
C GLN A 71 -105.26 -29.19 48.09
N GLU A 72 -106.15 -28.84 47.14
CA GLU A 72 -105.79 -28.34 45.82
C GLU A 72 -105.06 -27.00 45.90
N ARG A 73 -105.52 -26.07 46.75
CA ARG A 73 -104.83 -24.81 46.98
C ARG A 73 -103.45 -25.01 47.59
N ASP A 74 -103.34 -25.87 48.59
CA ASP A 74 -102.07 -26.14 49.27
C ASP A 74 -101.10 -26.87 48.32
N ALA A 75 -101.59 -27.78 47.46
CA ALA A 75 -100.83 -28.39 46.38
C ALA A 75 -100.36 -27.37 45.34
N ALA A 76 -101.22 -26.43 44.95
CA ALA A 76 -100.85 -25.35 44.03
C ALA A 76 -99.80 -24.41 44.63
N LEU A 77 -99.91 -24.08 45.92
CA LEU A 77 -98.91 -23.29 46.64
C LEU A 77 -97.58 -24.05 46.77
N HIS A 78 -97.63 -25.36 46.99
CA HIS A 78 -96.43 -26.20 47.01
C HIS A 78 -95.73 -26.19 45.64
N ALA A 79 -96.48 -26.45 44.56
CA ALA A 79 -95.96 -26.42 43.21
C ALA A 79 -95.40 -25.04 42.83
N GLN A 80 -96.04 -23.95 43.26
CA GLN A 80 -95.54 -22.59 43.05
C GLN A 80 -94.20 -22.36 43.78
N ARG A 81 -94.08 -22.81 45.03
CA ARG A 81 -92.83 -22.72 45.79
C ARG A 81 -91.71 -23.53 45.15
N GLU A 82 -92.02 -24.74 44.68
CA GLU A 82 -91.05 -25.58 43.96
C GLU A 82 -90.59 -24.90 42.67
N ALA A 83 -91.50 -24.31 41.90
CA ALA A 83 -91.16 -23.58 40.68
C ALA A 83 -90.26 -22.36 40.96
N LEU A 84 -90.56 -21.58 42.00
CA LEU A 84 -89.73 -20.44 42.41
C LEU A 84 -88.36 -20.88 42.91
N ASN A 85 -88.28 -21.97 43.67
CA ASN A 85 -87.01 -22.54 44.10
C ASN A 85 -86.19 -23.02 42.90
N ALA A 86 -86.81 -23.69 41.93
CA ALA A 86 -86.15 -24.12 40.70
C ALA A 86 -85.62 -22.91 39.90
N GLN A 87 -86.42 -21.84 39.78
CA GLN A 87 -85.98 -20.60 39.14
C GLN A 87 -84.77 -19.99 39.86
N HIS A 88 -84.81 -19.87 41.19
CA HIS A 88 -83.70 -19.32 41.96
C HIS A 88 -82.41 -20.13 41.77
N THR A 89 -82.49 -21.47 41.79
CA THR A 89 -81.32 -22.32 41.56
C THR A 89 -80.76 -22.18 40.14
N ALA A 90 -81.61 -21.95 39.15
CA ALA A 90 -81.19 -21.70 37.77
C ALA A 90 -80.51 -20.32 37.62
N GLU A 91 -81.04 -19.29 38.29
CA GLU A 91 -80.44 -17.96 38.35
C GLU A 91 -79.07 -17.99 39.04
N GLU A 92 -78.95 -18.64 40.20
CA GLU A 92 -77.67 -18.84 40.89
C GLU A 92 -76.65 -19.63 40.03
N HIS A 93 -77.11 -20.62 39.26
CA HIS A 93 -76.24 -21.36 38.36
C HIS A 93 -75.75 -20.48 37.21
N ARG A 94 -76.64 -19.69 36.59
CA ARG A 94 -76.28 -18.74 35.54
C ARG A 94 -75.29 -17.69 36.04
N ASP A 95 -75.52 -17.15 37.25
CA ASP A 95 -74.67 -16.13 37.83
C ASP A 95 -73.28 -16.68 38.17
N ARG A 96 -73.19 -17.95 38.62
CA ARG A 96 -71.90 -18.65 38.77
C ARG A 96 -71.16 -18.78 37.45
N ILE A 97 -71.82 -19.23 36.37
CA ILE A 97 -71.21 -19.33 35.04
C ILE A 97 -70.69 -17.95 34.58
N HIS A 98 -71.46 -16.88 34.78
CA HIS A 98 -71.03 -15.53 34.40
C HIS A 98 -69.89 -15.00 35.28
N ALA A 99 -69.85 -15.35 36.57
CA ALA A 99 -68.74 -15.01 37.45
C ALA A 99 -67.45 -15.74 37.04
N GLU A 100 -67.53 -17.04 36.76
CA GLU A 100 -66.43 -17.85 36.26
C GLU A 100 -65.91 -17.32 34.91
N ALA A 101 -66.80 -17.06 33.96
CA ALA A 101 -66.43 -16.51 32.65
C ALA A 101 -65.74 -15.14 32.76
N ARG A 102 -66.16 -14.28 33.70
CA ARG A 102 -65.48 -12.99 33.97
C ARG A 102 -64.09 -13.21 34.55
N ALA A 103 -63.96 -14.08 35.55
CA ALA A 103 -62.66 -14.40 36.14
C ALA A 103 -61.71 -15.01 35.10
N ASP A 104 -62.20 -15.83 34.18
CA ASP A 104 -61.42 -16.43 33.10
C ASP A 104 -60.96 -15.37 32.09
N ALA A 105 -61.86 -14.47 31.70
CA ALA A 105 -61.54 -13.35 30.82
C ALA A 105 -60.48 -12.42 31.43
N GLU A 106 -60.55 -12.13 32.74
CA GLU A 106 -59.54 -11.36 33.47
C GLU A 106 -58.18 -12.08 33.46
N ARG A 107 -58.15 -13.39 33.74
CA ARG A 107 -56.91 -14.18 33.70
C ARG A 107 -56.28 -14.20 32.31
N LEU A 108 -57.09 -14.40 31.26
CA LEU A 108 -56.62 -14.34 29.88
C LEU A 108 -56.11 -12.95 29.50
N GLY A 109 -56.80 -11.89 29.94
CA GLY A 109 -56.36 -10.51 29.74
C GLY A 109 -54.97 -10.24 30.33
N VAL A 110 -54.72 -10.69 31.56
CA VAL A 110 -53.39 -10.60 32.21
C VAL A 110 -52.34 -11.41 31.45
N GLN A 111 -52.67 -12.63 31.01
CA GLN A 111 -51.75 -13.46 30.22
C GLN A 111 -51.38 -12.81 28.88
N ILE A 112 -52.36 -12.27 28.16
CA ILE A 112 -52.15 -11.55 26.90
C ILE A 112 -51.28 -10.31 27.13
N GLY A 113 -51.55 -9.55 28.19
CA GLY A 113 -50.74 -8.39 28.58
C GLY A 113 -49.28 -8.77 28.81
N ASN A 114 -49.04 -9.80 29.62
CA ASN A 114 -47.68 -10.30 29.89
C ASN A 114 -46.95 -10.79 28.63
N LEU A 115 -47.64 -11.52 27.74
CA LEU A 115 -47.07 -11.98 26.48
C LEU A 115 -46.73 -10.79 25.56
N THR A 116 -47.58 -9.77 25.52
CA THR A 116 -47.35 -8.56 24.72
C THR A 116 -46.12 -7.79 25.23
N THR A 117 -45.97 -7.64 26.55
CA THR A 117 -44.77 -7.03 27.15
C THR A 117 -43.51 -7.82 26.79
N ARG A 118 -43.53 -9.16 26.93
CA ARG A 118 -42.39 -10.02 26.56
C ARG A 118 -42.03 -9.87 25.08
N LEU A 119 -43.01 -9.87 24.19
CA LEU A 119 -42.79 -9.70 22.76
C LEU A 119 -42.15 -8.35 22.45
N ASN A 120 -42.61 -7.27 23.10
CA ASN A 120 -42.03 -5.94 22.92
C ASN A 120 -40.59 -5.87 23.45
N ASP A 121 -40.30 -6.50 24.59
CA ASP A 121 -38.94 -6.57 25.15
C ASP A 121 -38.00 -7.36 24.23
N GLU A 122 -38.46 -8.49 23.69
CA GLU A 122 -37.70 -9.27 22.70
C GLU A 122 -37.45 -8.47 21.41
N GLN A 123 -38.46 -7.77 20.89
CA GLN A 123 -38.30 -6.88 19.73
C GLN A 123 -37.27 -5.77 19.99
N LEU A 124 -37.27 -5.18 21.18
CA LEU A 124 -36.28 -4.18 21.58
C LEU A 124 -34.87 -4.76 21.61
N VAL A 125 -34.70 -5.98 22.16
CA VAL A 125 -33.40 -6.68 22.18
C VAL A 125 -32.92 -7.00 20.77
N THR A 126 -33.78 -7.54 19.91
CA THR A 126 -33.42 -7.85 18.51
C THR A 126 -33.03 -6.59 17.72
N THR A 127 -33.72 -5.46 17.95
CA THR A 127 -33.38 -4.18 17.33
C THR A 127 -32.01 -3.69 17.77
N ARG A 128 -31.71 -3.73 19.07
CA ARG A 128 -30.38 -3.38 19.60
C ARG A 128 -29.28 -4.30 19.05
N GLN A 129 -29.55 -5.60 18.94
CA GLN A 129 -28.61 -6.55 18.35
C GLN A 129 -28.35 -6.23 16.86
N ALA A 130 -29.38 -5.88 16.10
CA ALA A 130 -29.24 -5.48 14.70
C ALA A 130 -28.40 -4.19 14.56
N GLU A 131 -28.61 -3.21 15.44
CA GLU A 131 -27.79 -1.98 15.50
C GLU A 131 -26.33 -2.29 15.84
N GLN A 132 -26.08 -3.18 16.81
CA GLN A 132 -24.73 -3.62 17.18
C GLN A 132 -24.02 -4.33 16.01
N LEU A 133 -24.72 -5.25 15.34
CA LEU A 133 -24.19 -5.94 14.15
C LEU A 133 -23.90 -4.96 13.01
N SER A 134 -24.76 -3.97 12.82
CA SER A 134 -24.54 -2.90 11.82
C SER A 134 -23.32 -2.04 12.17
N GLY A 135 -23.13 -1.73 13.45
CA GLY A 135 -21.93 -1.03 13.94
C GLY A 135 -20.64 -1.82 13.69
N LEU A 136 -20.64 -3.11 14.07
CA LEU A 136 -19.50 -4.00 13.84
C LEU A 136 -19.19 -4.20 12.35
N ALA A 137 -20.21 -4.28 11.50
CA ALA A 137 -20.01 -4.37 10.04
C ALA A 137 -19.35 -3.09 9.49
N ALA A 138 -19.75 -1.91 9.98
CA ALA A 138 -19.12 -0.65 9.60
C ALA A 138 -17.67 -0.54 10.10
N ASP A 139 -17.37 -1.00 11.33
CA ASP A 139 -16.02 -1.09 11.86
C ASP A 139 -15.13 -2.03 11.04
N LEU A 140 -15.66 -3.21 10.66
CA LEU A 140 -14.95 -4.17 9.82
C LEU A 140 -14.63 -3.58 8.45
N SER A 141 -15.58 -2.88 7.82
CA SER A 141 -15.36 -2.21 6.53
C SER A 141 -14.29 -1.11 6.63
N ARG A 142 -14.29 -0.31 7.71
CA ARG A 142 -13.22 0.68 7.95
C ARG A 142 -11.85 0.01 8.14
N ALA A 143 -11.79 -1.08 8.91
CA ALA A 143 -10.56 -1.81 9.14
C ALA A 143 -10.02 -2.44 7.84
N GLN A 144 -10.90 -2.95 6.97
CA GLN A 144 -10.54 -3.45 5.65
C GLN A 144 -9.96 -2.35 4.75
N ALA A 145 -10.62 -1.19 4.68
CA ALA A 145 -10.11 -0.05 3.90
C ALA A 145 -8.72 0.41 4.38
N LEU A 146 -8.50 0.49 5.70
CA LEU A 146 -7.18 0.81 6.27
C LEU A 146 -6.13 -0.27 5.98
N ALA A 147 -6.52 -1.54 5.94
CA ALA A 147 -5.62 -2.62 5.59
C ALA A 147 -5.22 -2.57 4.11
N GLU A 148 -6.16 -2.29 3.22
CA GLU A 148 -5.92 -2.09 1.78
C GLU A 148 -5.01 -0.89 1.52
N GLU A 149 -5.25 0.25 2.20
CA GLU A 149 -4.39 1.44 2.11
C GLU A 149 -2.96 1.14 2.58
N ARG A 150 -2.80 0.41 3.69
CA ARG A 150 -1.48 -0.02 4.18
C ARG A 150 -0.80 -0.99 3.22
N ALA A 151 -1.54 -1.91 2.62
CA ALA A 151 -1.00 -2.84 1.63
C ALA A 151 -0.48 -2.09 0.39
N ALA A 152 -1.24 -1.09 -0.09
CA ALA A 152 -0.82 -0.23 -1.20
C ALA A 152 0.45 0.57 -0.86
N ALA A 153 0.50 1.20 0.32
CA ALA A 153 1.69 1.95 0.76
C ALA A 153 2.94 1.07 0.92
N LEU A 154 2.77 -0.18 1.39
CA LEU A 154 3.86 -1.14 1.46
C LEU A 154 4.34 -1.59 0.07
N ALA A 155 3.43 -1.76 -0.89
CA ALA A 155 3.77 -2.08 -2.27
C ALA A 155 4.55 -0.94 -2.95
N GLU A 156 4.11 0.31 -2.77
CA GLU A 156 4.84 1.50 -3.25
C GLU A 156 6.24 1.59 -2.64
N ARG A 157 6.36 1.37 -1.33
CA ARG A 157 7.65 1.36 -0.64
C ARG A 157 8.58 0.25 -1.14
N ALA A 158 8.04 -0.93 -1.44
CA ALA A 158 8.82 -2.03 -1.99
C ALA A 158 9.38 -1.68 -3.38
N LEU A 159 8.57 -1.07 -4.25
CA LEU A 159 9.03 -0.58 -5.56
C LEU A 159 10.12 0.48 -5.42
N ALA A 160 9.96 1.42 -4.49
CA ALA A 160 10.96 2.46 -4.24
C ALA A 160 12.30 1.88 -3.74
N LEU A 161 12.27 0.80 -2.94
CA LEU A 161 13.49 0.10 -2.52
C LEU A 161 14.19 -0.59 -3.68
N VAL A 162 13.45 -1.29 -4.55
CA VAL A 162 14.01 -1.94 -5.75
C VAL A 162 14.66 -0.90 -6.67
N GLU A 163 14.01 0.23 -6.89
CA GLU A 163 14.57 1.32 -7.69
C GLU A 163 15.85 1.90 -7.04
N ARG A 164 15.85 2.06 -5.72
CA ARG A 164 17.03 2.53 -5.00
C ARG A 164 18.20 1.55 -5.09
N ASP A 165 17.94 0.26 -4.99
CA ASP A 165 18.97 -0.78 -5.11
C ASP A 165 19.56 -0.77 -6.53
N ARG A 166 18.71 -0.62 -7.57
CA ARG A 166 19.17 -0.44 -8.95
C ARG A 166 20.06 0.79 -9.12
N GLN A 167 19.73 1.90 -8.46
CA GLN A 167 20.55 3.12 -8.49
C GLN A 167 21.90 2.93 -7.80
N LEU A 168 21.93 2.17 -6.69
CA LEU A 168 23.18 1.82 -6.01
C LEU A 168 24.06 0.94 -6.89
N ASP A 169 23.49 -0.10 -7.52
CA ASP A 169 24.23 -0.97 -8.45
C ASP A 169 24.84 -0.17 -9.62
N GLN A 170 24.08 0.79 -10.17
CA GLN A 170 24.58 1.69 -11.22
C GLN A 170 25.71 2.59 -10.74
N ALA A 171 25.58 3.15 -9.53
CA ALA A 171 26.61 4.00 -8.94
C ALA A 171 27.89 3.20 -8.63
N ASP A 172 27.76 1.98 -8.15
CA ASP A 172 28.88 1.07 -7.89
C ASP A 172 29.59 0.69 -9.19
N ALA A 173 28.86 0.33 -10.24
CA ALA A 173 29.42 0.05 -11.56
C ALA A 173 30.17 1.28 -12.14
N ALA A 174 29.58 2.48 -12.02
CA ALA A 174 30.23 3.72 -12.46
C ALA A 174 31.50 4.03 -11.65
N ALA A 175 31.49 3.78 -10.33
CA ALA A 175 32.65 3.95 -9.47
C ALA A 175 33.77 2.95 -9.82
N GLU A 176 33.44 1.69 -10.11
CA GLU A 176 34.40 0.69 -10.59
C GLU A 176 35.02 1.09 -11.92
N GLN A 177 34.21 1.59 -12.86
CA GLN A 177 34.68 2.08 -14.15
C GLN A 177 35.64 3.28 -13.97
N ALA A 178 35.26 4.28 -13.16
CA ALA A 178 36.11 5.44 -12.88
C ALA A 178 37.44 5.03 -12.23
N ARG A 179 37.44 4.03 -11.34
CA ARG A 179 38.67 3.47 -10.75
C ARG A 179 39.53 2.76 -11.80
N ALA A 180 38.92 2.02 -12.73
CA ALA A 180 39.64 1.37 -13.83
C ALA A 180 40.29 2.40 -14.76
N GLU A 181 39.55 3.44 -15.15
CA GLU A 181 40.07 4.54 -15.97
C GLU A 181 41.21 5.28 -15.27
N THR A 182 41.07 5.55 -13.96
CA THR A 182 42.13 6.19 -13.17
C THR A 182 43.39 5.33 -13.11
N ARG A 183 43.26 4.00 -13.00
CA ARG A 183 44.40 3.07 -13.05
C ARG A 183 45.08 3.10 -14.43
N ALA A 184 44.31 3.00 -15.50
CA ALA A 184 44.83 3.06 -16.87
C ALA A 184 45.55 4.39 -17.17
N ALA A 185 44.99 5.52 -16.72
CA ALA A 185 45.61 6.84 -16.84
C ALA A 185 46.93 6.92 -16.06
N ARG A 186 46.98 6.36 -14.84
CA ARG A 186 48.20 6.29 -14.04
C ARG A 186 49.29 5.45 -14.72
N ASP A 187 48.93 4.30 -15.28
CA ASP A 187 49.86 3.41 -15.96
C ASP A 187 50.42 4.11 -17.22
N THR A 188 49.56 4.75 -18.00
CA THR A 188 49.98 5.54 -19.19
C THR A 188 50.95 6.67 -18.82
N LEU A 189 50.70 7.37 -17.71
CA LEU A 189 51.57 8.44 -17.23
C LEU A 189 52.91 7.89 -16.71
N SER A 190 52.89 6.74 -16.04
CA SER A 190 54.10 6.04 -15.60
C SER A 190 54.96 5.62 -16.80
N ASP A 191 54.36 5.02 -17.82
CA ASP A 191 55.04 4.62 -19.06
C ASP A 191 55.62 5.82 -19.80
N SER A 192 54.85 6.91 -19.92
CA SER A 192 55.32 8.14 -20.56
C SER A 192 56.52 8.73 -19.81
N ARG A 193 56.46 8.77 -18.48
CA ARG A 193 57.56 9.23 -17.64
C ARG A 193 58.81 8.37 -17.85
N ARG A 194 58.67 7.05 -17.89
CA ARG A 194 59.78 6.14 -18.16
C ARG A 194 60.41 6.41 -19.54
N ARG A 195 59.61 6.58 -20.59
CA ARG A 195 60.11 6.94 -21.93
C ARG A 195 60.89 8.25 -21.93
N PHE A 196 60.37 9.29 -21.26
CA PHE A 196 61.09 10.56 -21.13
C PHE A 196 62.41 10.43 -20.35
N GLU A 197 62.45 9.60 -19.29
CA GLU A 197 63.68 9.32 -18.56
C GLU A 197 64.70 8.59 -19.45
N GLU A 198 64.26 7.59 -20.22
CA GLU A 198 65.09 6.87 -21.20
C GLU A 198 65.62 7.80 -22.30
N GLU A 199 64.78 8.66 -22.90
CA GLU A 199 65.18 9.65 -23.90
C GLU A 199 66.19 10.66 -23.34
N ARG A 200 65.95 11.15 -22.12
CA ARG A 200 66.88 12.07 -21.45
C ARG A 200 68.25 11.44 -21.24
N ASP A 201 68.28 10.18 -20.80
CA ASP A 201 69.54 9.47 -20.54
C ASP A 201 70.28 9.13 -21.86
N GLN A 202 69.55 8.86 -22.94
CA GLN A 202 70.11 8.77 -24.30
C GLN A 202 70.74 10.10 -24.74
N LEU A 203 70.04 11.22 -24.58
CA LEU A 203 70.55 12.55 -24.93
C LEU A 203 71.79 12.92 -24.11
N ARG A 204 71.83 12.58 -22.81
CA ARG A 204 73.02 12.76 -21.96
C ARG A 204 74.20 11.95 -22.50
N THR A 205 73.97 10.69 -22.84
CA THR A 205 75.01 9.81 -23.41
C THR A 205 75.54 10.38 -24.73
N GLN A 206 74.66 10.84 -25.62
CA GLN A 206 75.04 11.47 -26.89
C GLN A 206 75.83 12.76 -26.67
N HIS A 207 75.41 13.60 -25.73
CA HIS A 207 76.12 14.82 -25.36
C HIS A 207 77.53 14.53 -24.82
N ASP A 208 77.65 13.54 -23.91
CA ASP A 208 78.96 13.14 -23.37
C ASP A 208 79.87 12.57 -24.45
N GLN A 209 79.34 11.78 -25.38
CA GLN A 209 80.07 11.30 -26.56
C GLN A 209 80.52 12.44 -27.47
N ALA A 210 79.64 13.42 -27.73
CA ALA A 210 79.98 14.61 -28.51
C ALA A 210 81.07 15.44 -27.82
N ARG A 211 80.99 15.60 -26.49
CA ARG A 211 82.00 16.31 -25.69
C ARG A 211 83.35 15.60 -25.73
N LEU A 212 83.37 14.28 -25.60
CA LEU A 212 84.59 13.47 -25.75
C LEU A 212 85.15 13.58 -27.18
N GLY A 213 84.28 13.50 -28.19
CA GLY A 213 84.64 13.69 -29.59
C GLY A 213 85.29 15.05 -29.83
N GLN A 214 84.69 16.12 -29.31
CA GLN A 214 85.23 17.48 -29.40
C GLN A 214 86.58 17.58 -28.69
N ALA A 215 86.72 17.08 -27.46
CA ALA A 215 87.99 17.09 -26.73
C ALA A 215 89.09 16.32 -27.49
N THR A 216 88.76 15.18 -28.14
CA THR A 216 89.72 14.45 -28.97
C THR A 216 90.10 15.21 -30.24
N ALA A 217 89.15 15.92 -30.87
CA ALA A 217 89.42 16.76 -32.03
C ALA A 217 90.30 17.96 -31.67
N GLU A 218 90.03 18.62 -30.54
CA GLU A 218 90.85 19.70 -29.99
C GLU A 218 92.28 19.21 -29.69
N THR A 219 92.41 18.04 -29.06
CA THR A 219 93.75 17.44 -28.80
C THR A 219 94.50 17.14 -30.10
N ARG A 220 93.82 16.63 -31.14
CA ARG A 220 94.42 16.41 -32.46
C ARG A 220 94.84 17.72 -33.13
N LEU A 221 94.03 18.77 -33.00
CA LEU A 221 94.35 20.10 -33.50
C LEU A 221 95.61 20.65 -32.80
N GLU A 222 95.67 20.59 -31.46
CA GLU A 222 96.84 21.03 -30.70
C GLU A 222 98.12 20.27 -31.08
N MET A 223 98.01 18.95 -31.28
CA MET A 223 99.12 18.11 -31.76
C MET A 223 99.58 18.54 -33.15
N ALA A 224 98.65 18.72 -34.10
CA ALA A 224 98.96 19.18 -35.45
C ALA A 224 99.59 20.58 -35.46
N GLU A 225 99.11 21.50 -34.61
CA GLU A 225 99.69 22.83 -34.47
C GLU A 225 101.11 22.83 -33.87
N ARG A 226 101.39 21.90 -32.94
CA ARG A 226 102.75 21.70 -32.41
C ARG A 226 103.68 21.13 -33.48
N GLU A 227 103.25 20.11 -34.21
CA GLU A 227 104.02 19.55 -35.34
C GLU A 227 104.32 20.61 -36.40
N LEU A 228 103.33 21.43 -36.77
CA LEU A 228 103.49 22.49 -37.75
C LEU A 228 104.49 23.56 -37.27
N ARG A 229 104.48 23.90 -35.96
CA ARG A 229 105.51 24.77 -35.36
C ARG A 229 106.90 24.16 -35.42
N ILE A 230 107.05 22.87 -35.11
CA ILE A 230 108.35 22.16 -35.18
C ILE A 230 108.86 22.14 -36.62
N LEU A 231 108.03 21.77 -37.59
CA LEU A 231 108.39 21.75 -39.01
C LEU A 231 108.81 23.14 -39.52
N ARG A 232 108.12 24.21 -39.08
CA ARG A 232 108.53 25.60 -39.38
C ARG A 232 109.89 25.96 -38.78
N HIS A 233 110.17 25.55 -37.55
CA HIS A 233 111.49 25.78 -36.93
C HIS A 233 112.59 24.98 -37.62
N GLN A 234 112.33 23.72 -37.99
CA GLN A 234 113.26 22.89 -38.76
C GLN A 234 113.55 23.49 -40.14
N LEU A 235 112.51 23.99 -40.82
CA LEU A 235 112.68 24.71 -42.09
C LEU A 235 113.56 25.97 -41.91
N ALA A 236 113.29 26.78 -40.89
CA ALA A 236 114.07 27.97 -40.59
C ALA A 236 115.54 27.64 -40.24
N ALA A 237 115.76 26.56 -39.47
CA ALA A 237 117.10 26.08 -39.13
C ALA A 237 117.86 25.55 -40.35
N ALA A 238 117.19 24.80 -41.23
CA ALA A 238 117.77 24.33 -42.48
C ALA A 238 118.16 25.51 -43.38
N GLN A 239 117.31 26.53 -43.48
CA GLN A 239 117.59 27.76 -44.24
C GLN A 239 118.80 28.53 -43.68
N ALA A 240 118.93 28.62 -42.34
CA ALA A 240 120.06 29.26 -41.70
C ALA A 240 121.38 28.49 -41.88
N ALA A 241 121.36 27.15 -41.81
CA ALA A 241 122.54 26.30 -41.96
C ALA A 241 123.15 26.33 -43.37
N THR A 242 122.34 26.55 -44.40
CA THR A 242 122.81 26.64 -45.79
C THR A 242 123.20 28.05 -46.23
N GLY A 243 123.07 29.08 -45.36
CA GLY A 243 123.29 30.48 -45.73
C GLY A 243 122.33 30.98 -46.82
N LEU A 244 121.26 30.22 -47.08
CA LEU A 244 120.46 30.30 -48.29
C LEU A 244 119.08 30.84 -47.90
N VAL A 245 118.98 32.17 -47.90
CA VAL A 245 117.71 32.88 -47.71
C VAL A 245 116.91 32.69 -48.99
N VAL A 246 116.01 31.69 -49.02
CA VAL A 246 115.04 31.55 -50.11
C VAL A 246 114.03 32.68 -49.97
N PRO A 247 114.00 33.69 -50.87
CA PRO A 247 113.05 34.79 -50.74
C PRO A 247 111.63 34.25 -50.93
N PRO A 248 110.63 34.78 -50.20
CA PRO A 248 109.24 34.48 -50.50
C PRO A 248 108.97 34.84 -51.96
N LEU A 249 108.20 34.00 -52.67
CA LEU A 249 107.74 34.34 -54.02
C LEU A 249 106.94 35.64 -53.92
N ALA A 250 107.51 36.73 -54.43
CA ALA A 250 106.83 38.00 -54.55
C ALA A 250 106.17 38.05 -55.93
N ASP A 251 105.09 38.82 -56.04
CA ASP A 251 104.49 39.08 -57.34
C ASP A 251 105.43 40.00 -58.13
N VAL A 252 106.01 39.48 -59.21
CA VAL A 252 106.88 40.22 -60.13
C VAL A 252 106.13 40.32 -61.46
N GLU A 253 105.55 41.50 -61.72
CA GLU A 253 104.80 41.79 -62.95
C GLU A 253 103.55 40.90 -63.18
N GLY A 254 102.82 40.56 -62.10
CA GLY A 254 101.58 39.78 -62.16
C GLY A 254 101.79 38.25 -62.19
N ARG A 255 102.99 37.79 -61.83
CA ARG A 255 103.39 36.38 -61.82
C ARG A 255 104.23 36.05 -60.58
N PRO A 256 104.12 34.83 -60.03
CA PRO A 256 104.97 34.39 -58.94
C PRO A 256 106.44 34.31 -59.40
N GLY A 257 107.31 35.12 -58.77
CA GLY A 257 108.71 35.21 -59.13
C GLY A 257 109.60 35.77 -58.01
N VAL A 258 110.89 35.88 -58.30
CA VAL A 258 111.90 36.45 -57.39
C VAL A 258 112.78 37.40 -58.20
N ARG A 259 112.95 38.65 -57.73
CA ARG A 259 113.92 39.60 -58.30
C ARG A 259 115.32 39.31 -57.76
N LEU A 260 116.32 39.35 -58.65
CA LEU A 260 117.71 39.10 -58.30
C LEU A 260 118.49 40.43 -58.31
N PRO A 261 118.92 40.97 -57.18
CA PRO A 261 119.67 42.23 -57.16
C PRO A 261 121.13 42.02 -57.61
N GLY A 262 121.58 42.78 -58.62
CA GLY A 262 123.00 43.04 -58.89
C GLY A 262 123.76 42.01 -59.75
N GLY A 263 123.08 41.15 -60.50
CA GLY A 263 123.70 40.14 -61.36
C GLY A 263 123.43 40.31 -62.87
N ALA A 264 123.92 39.37 -63.67
CA ALA A 264 123.67 39.30 -65.12
C ALA A 264 122.22 38.91 -65.49
N PHE A 265 121.31 38.77 -64.52
CA PHE A 265 119.89 38.49 -64.73
C PHE A 265 119.08 39.30 -63.72
N ASP A 266 117.95 39.85 -64.15
CA ASP A 266 117.14 40.83 -63.40
C ASP A 266 116.04 40.14 -62.56
N ALA A 267 115.48 39.03 -63.05
CA ALA A 267 114.41 38.29 -62.37
C ALA A 267 114.31 36.83 -62.81
N VAL A 268 113.76 35.99 -61.92
CA VAL A 268 113.31 34.63 -62.22
C VAL A 268 111.80 34.58 -62.01
N THR A 269 111.04 34.25 -63.06
CA THR A 269 109.57 34.15 -62.98
C THR A 269 109.12 32.77 -63.44
N LEU A 270 107.98 32.31 -62.91
CA LEU A 270 107.31 31.12 -63.42
C LEU A 270 106.20 31.55 -64.40
N ARG A 271 106.28 31.09 -65.66
CA ARG A 271 105.26 31.34 -66.68
C ARG A 271 104.80 30.01 -67.23
N ASP A 272 103.53 29.66 -67.02
CA ASP A 272 102.90 28.46 -67.56
C ASP A 272 103.68 27.16 -67.27
N GLY A 273 104.34 27.09 -66.10
CA GLY A 273 105.15 25.95 -65.67
C GLY A 273 106.63 25.99 -66.09
N VAL A 274 107.03 26.96 -66.92
CA VAL A 274 108.41 27.14 -67.37
C VAL A 274 109.10 28.20 -66.51
N VAL A 275 110.33 27.91 -66.10
CA VAL A 275 111.17 28.88 -65.39
C VAL A 275 111.83 29.80 -66.42
N VAL A 276 111.54 31.10 -66.31
CA VAL A 276 112.04 32.12 -67.23
C VAL A 276 113.02 33.02 -66.51
N LEU A 277 114.23 33.15 -67.07
CA LEU A 277 115.23 34.13 -66.66
C LEU A 277 115.07 35.40 -67.49
N HIS A 278 115.00 36.56 -66.84
CA HIS A 278 114.95 37.86 -67.51
C HIS A 278 116.33 38.52 -67.44
N HIS A 279 116.84 39.02 -68.57
CA HIS A 279 118.06 39.82 -68.66
C HIS A 279 117.93 40.92 -69.70
N ALA A 280 118.10 42.19 -69.31
CA ALA A 280 118.31 43.34 -70.19
C ALA A 280 117.40 43.32 -71.44
N GLU A 281 116.09 43.23 -71.19
CA GLU A 281 114.97 43.17 -72.16
C GLU A 281 114.74 41.84 -72.91
N GLY A 282 115.55 40.81 -72.65
CA GLY A 282 115.37 39.45 -73.15
C GLY A 282 114.80 38.47 -72.10
N ALA A 283 113.95 37.55 -72.53
CA ALA A 283 113.46 36.44 -71.71
C ALA A 283 114.03 35.12 -72.23
N ILE A 284 114.80 34.42 -71.39
CA ILE A 284 115.42 33.13 -71.71
C ILE A 284 114.60 32.03 -71.01
N PRO A 285 113.84 31.22 -71.77
CA PRO A 285 113.21 30.03 -71.22
C PRO A 285 114.27 28.97 -70.94
N LEU A 286 114.39 28.54 -69.70
CA LEU A 286 115.10 27.32 -69.36
C LEU A 286 114.05 26.21 -69.46
N GLY A 287 114.19 25.34 -70.46
CA GLY A 287 113.13 24.47 -71.01
C GLY A 287 112.30 23.63 -70.03
N ASP A 288 111.31 22.91 -70.60
CA ASP A 288 110.26 22.17 -69.91
C ASP A 288 110.77 21.30 -68.75
N ALA A 289 110.65 21.86 -67.54
CA ALA A 289 110.73 21.10 -66.31
C ALA A 289 109.30 20.97 -65.77
N SER A 290 108.83 19.73 -65.70
CA SER A 290 107.57 19.34 -65.08
C SER A 290 107.50 19.84 -63.63
N GLN A 291 106.89 21.02 -63.48
CA GLN A 291 106.23 21.63 -62.32
C GLN A 291 106.83 21.38 -60.92
N SER A 292 107.51 22.39 -60.38
CA SER A 292 107.17 22.90 -59.04
C SER A 292 107.66 24.34 -58.81
N PRO A 293 106.94 25.18 -58.05
CA PRO A 293 107.48 26.43 -57.50
C PRO A 293 108.75 26.23 -56.64
N ALA A 294 109.06 24.99 -56.26
CA ALA A 294 110.30 24.66 -55.56
C ALA A 294 111.52 24.68 -56.49
N GLN A 295 111.38 24.37 -57.78
CA GLN A 295 112.46 24.46 -58.77
C GLN A 295 112.80 25.91 -59.13
N ALA A 296 111.81 26.78 -59.33
CA ALA A 296 112.05 28.21 -59.51
C ALA A 296 112.80 28.81 -58.30
N ARG A 297 112.43 28.38 -57.08
CA ARG A 297 113.14 28.72 -55.85
C ARG A 297 114.56 28.15 -55.81
N ALA A 298 114.75 26.88 -56.16
CA ALA A 298 116.05 26.23 -56.19
C ALA A 298 117.01 26.85 -57.23
N LEU A 299 116.49 27.25 -58.40
CA LEU A 299 117.27 27.91 -59.44
C LEU A 299 117.62 29.35 -59.03
N SER A 300 116.67 30.10 -58.47
CA SER A 300 116.92 31.43 -57.93
C SER A 300 117.97 31.39 -56.82
N ALA A 301 117.85 30.43 -55.90
CA ALA A 301 118.83 30.11 -54.87
C ALA A 301 120.22 29.79 -55.45
N ALA A 302 120.30 28.92 -56.46
CA ALA A 302 121.55 28.55 -57.10
C ALA A 302 122.21 29.72 -57.84
N LEU A 303 121.43 30.57 -58.51
CA LEU A 303 121.92 31.78 -59.18
C LEU A 303 122.43 32.82 -58.17
N GLN A 304 121.73 33.01 -57.05
CA GLN A 304 122.22 33.86 -55.96
C GLN A 304 123.50 33.32 -55.34
N ALA A 305 123.60 32.00 -55.13
CA ALA A 305 124.82 31.37 -54.62
C ALA A 305 126.00 31.51 -55.59
N ALA A 306 125.76 31.45 -56.91
CA ALA A 306 126.80 31.64 -57.92
C ALA A 306 127.23 33.11 -58.11
N LEU A 307 126.35 34.06 -57.77
CA LEU A 307 126.59 35.51 -57.86
C LEU A 307 127.06 36.14 -56.54
N ALA A 308 127.01 35.39 -55.44
CA ALA A 308 127.58 35.84 -54.18
C ALA A 308 129.11 35.91 -54.29
N PRO A 309 129.78 37.00 -53.84
CA PRO A 309 131.23 37.05 -53.79
C PRO A 309 131.75 35.91 -52.88
N PRO A 310 132.92 35.32 -53.18
CA PRO A 310 133.47 34.27 -52.33
C PRO A 310 133.58 34.76 -50.88
N PRO A 311 133.29 33.90 -49.89
CA PRO A 311 133.30 34.30 -48.49
C PRO A 311 134.70 34.80 -48.08
N ALA A 312 134.73 35.90 -47.33
CA ALA A 312 135.91 36.37 -46.60
C ALA A 312 136.11 35.58 -45.30
#